data_AF-A0A4R2A053-F1
#
_entry.id   AF-A0A4R2A053-F1
#
_cell.length_a   1.000
_cell.length_b   1.000
_cell.length_c   1.000
_cell.angle_alpha   90.00
_cell.angle_beta   90.00
_cell.angle_gamma   90.00
#
_symmetry.space_group_name_H-M   'P 1'
#
loop_
_entity.id
_entity.type
_entity.pdbx_description
1 polymer ?
#
loop_
_entity_poly.entity_id
_entity_poly.type
_entity_poly.pdbx_seq_one_letter_code
_entity_poly.pdbx_strand_id
1 'polypeptide(L)' 'MTVPVQEVIIEDIVLVRPGDKIPVDGEVVEGNSAIGESMLTGESIPVEKRAGNAVIGATVNKNGS' A
#
# COMPACT_ATOMS: atom_id res chain seq x y z
N MET A 1 -0.49 10.01 14.53
CA MET A 1 0.27 11.19 14.08
C MET A 1 0.36 11.11 12.56
N THR A 2 0.23 12.22 11.85
CA THR A 2 0.40 12.26 10.39
C THR A 2 1.63 13.09 10.06
N VAL A 3 2.50 12.59 9.20
CA VAL A 3 3.70 13.29 8.75
C VAL A 3 3.67 13.45 7.22
N PRO A 4 4.37 14.45 6.67
CA PRO A 4 4.63 14.52 5.23
C PRO A 4 5.32 13.24 4.72
N VAL A 5 5.03 12.83 3.48
CA VAL A 5 5.64 11.63 2.89
C VAL A 5 7.16 11.71 2.81
N GLN A 6 7.73 12.93 2.70
CA GLN A 6 9.16 13.17 2.65
C GLN A 6 9.87 12.90 3.99
N GLU A 7 9.13 12.80 5.08
CA GLU A 7 9.67 12.49 6.41
C GLU A 7 9.62 10.99 6.72
N VAL A 8 9.00 10.18 5.86
CA VAL A 8 8.97 8.71 6.02
C VAL A 8 10.35 8.15 5.73
N ILE A 9 10.88 7.38 6.66
CA ILE A 9 12.19 6.73 6.55
C ILE A 9 12.07 5.20 6.49
N ILE A 10 13.15 4.53 6.12
CA ILE A 10 13.21 3.06 6.11
C ILE A 10 12.93 2.55 7.53
N GLU A 11 12.18 1.44 7.62
CA GLU A 11 11.69 0.81 8.86
C GLU A 11 10.51 1.51 9.55
N ASP A 12 10.03 2.65 9.05
CA ASP A 12 8.76 3.22 9.52
C ASP A 12 7.58 2.30 9.20
N ILE A 13 6.68 2.13 10.18
CA ILE A 13 5.41 1.42 9.99
C ILE A 13 4.32 2.44 9.71
N VAL A 14 3.75 2.36 8.51
CA VAL A 14 2.71 3.28 8.03
C VAL A 14 1.37 2.57 7.92
N LEU A 15 0.35 3.10 8.59
CA LEU A 15 -1.03 2.63 8.43
C LEU A 15 -1.64 3.21 7.14
N VAL A 16 -2.05 2.34 6.23
CA VAL A 16 -2.76 2.73 4.99
C VAL A 16 -4.20 2.24 5.07
N ARG A 17 -5.17 3.15 5.05
CA ARG A 17 -6.59 2.78 5.15
C ARG A 17 -7.19 2.41 3.79
N PRO A 18 -8.31 1.67 3.75
CA PRO A 18 -9.06 1.45 2.53
C PRO A 18 -9.40 2.77 1.83
N GLY A 19 -9.13 2.84 0.53
CA GLY A 19 -9.26 4.03 -0.32
C GLY A 19 -8.02 4.91 -0.41
N ASP A 20 -7.07 4.80 0.53
CA ASP A 20 -5.86 5.61 0.52
C ASP A 20 -4.82 5.06 -0.46
N LYS A 21 -3.95 5.95 -0.96
CA LYS A 21 -2.79 5.56 -1.74
C LYS A 21 -1.67 5.08 -0.83
N ILE A 22 -0.95 4.08 -1.30
CA ILE A 22 0.30 3.66 -0.67
C ILE A 22 1.33 4.78 -0.89
N PRO A 23 1.90 5.35 0.19
CA PRO A 23 2.73 6.55 0.08
C PRO A 23 4.12 6.27 -0.50
N VAL A 24 4.69 5.09 -0.23
CA VAL A 24 6.03 4.66 -0.63
C VAL A 24 6.05 3.16 -0.91
N ASP A 25 7.08 2.68 -1.62
CA ASP A 25 7.32 1.24 -1.77
C ASP A 25 7.65 0.61 -0.41
N GLY A 26 7.25 -0.65 -0.22
CA GLY A 26 7.51 -1.34 1.03
C GLY A 26 6.98 -2.76 1.06
N GLU A 27 6.85 -3.29 2.27
CA GLU A 27 6.33 -4.63 2.53
C GLU A 27 5.17 -4.55 3.53
N VAL A 28 4.12 -5.32 3.31
CA VAL A 28 3.03 -5.46 4.29
C VAL A 28 3.59 -6.17 5.53
N VAL A 29 3.50 -5.53 6.69
CA VAL A 29 3.90 -6.13 7.97
C VAL A 29 2.71 -6.77 8.70
N GLU A 30 1.50 -6.24 8.50
CA GLU A 30 0.25 -6.71 9.13
C GLU A 30 -0.94 -6.41 8.23
N GLY A 31 -2.00 -7.22 8.34
CA GLY A 31 -3.27 -7.04 7.63
C GLY A 31 -3.35 -7.79 6.30
N ASN A 32 -4.51 -7.67 5.66
CA ASN A 32 -4.75 -8.16 4.31
C ASN A 32 -5.65 -7.18 3.54
N SER A 33 -5.35 -6.99 2.26
CA SER A 33 -6.14 -6.13 1.38
C SER A 33 -5.89 -6.41 -0.09
N ALA A 34 -6.86 -6.03 -0.92
CA ALA A 34 -6.71 -5.95 -2.35
C ALA A 34 -6.14 -4.59 -2.79
N ILE A 35 -5.02 -4.58 -3.50
CA ILE A 35 -4.35 -3.37 -3.99
C ILE A 35 -4.58 -3.20 -5.49
N GLY A 36 -5.02 -2.01 -5.88
CA GLY A 36 -5.23 -1.61 -7.27
C GLY A 36 -3.93 -1.16 -7.92
N GLU A 37 -3.29 -2.04 -8.69
CA GLU A 37 -2.04 -1.77 -9.41
C GLU A 37 -2.26 -1.35 -10.88
N SER A 38 -3.51 -1.06 -11.28
CA SER A 38 -3.89 -0.74 -12.67
C SER A 38 -3.13 0.43 -13.27
N MET A 39 -2.73 1.41 -12.44
CA MET A 39 -1.94 2.57 -12.87
C MET A 39 -0.52 2.20 -13.29
N LEU A 40 -0.01 1.04 -12.86
CA LEU A 40 1.35 0.55 -13.15
C LEU A 40 1.34 -0.58 -14.18
N THR A 41 0.48 -1.59 -13.98
CA THR A 41 0.49 -2.80 -14.82
C THR A 41 -0.52 -2.75 -15.97
N GLY A 42 -1.51 -1.85 -15.90
CA GLY A 42 -2.66 -1.83 -16.81
C GLY A 42 -3.72 -2.89 -16.49
N GLU A 43 -3.50 -3.72 -15.47
CA GLU A 43 -4.45 -4.76 -15.07
C GLU A 43 -5.57 -4.18 -14.22
N SER A 44 -6.82 -4.44 -14.59
CA SER A 44 -7.99 -3.92 -13.87
C SER A 44 -8.30 -4.69 -12.58
N ILE A 45 -7.77 -5.91 -12.46
CA ILE A 45 -8.03 -6.81 -11.33
C ILE A 45 -7.09 -6.42 -10.18
N PRO A 46 -7.62 -6.08 -8.98
CA PRO A 46 -6.79 -5.83 -7.81
C PRO A 46 -6.01 -7.08 -7.39
N VAL A 47 -4.81 -6.88 -6.87
CA VAL A 47 -3.93 -7.95 -6.40
C VAL A 47 -4.06 -8.08 -4.88
N GLU A 48 -4.35 -9.27 -4.40
CA GLU A 48 -4.40 -9.58 -2.96
C GLU A 48 -3.00 -9.49 -2.35
N LYS A 49 -2.88 -8.79 -1.21
CA LYS A 49 -1.63 -8.57 -0.49
C LYS A 49 -1.86 -8.88 0.98
N ARG A 50 -0.89 -9.56 1.59
CA ARG A 50 -0.84 -9.94 3.00
C ARG A 50 0.57 -9.75 3.53
N ALA A 51 0.76 -9.95 4.83
CA ALA A 51 2.07 -9.89 5.48
C ALA A 51 3.15 -10.65 4.66
N GLY A 52 4.28 -10.00 4.42
CA GLY A 52 5.37 -10.51 3.59
C GLY A 52 5.26 -10.21 2.09
N ASN A 53 4.22 -9.51 1.63
CA ASN A 53 4.10 -9.10 0.23
C ASN A 53 4.58 -7.67 0.01
N ALA A 54 5.32 -7.48 -1.08
CA ALA A 54 5.73 -6.17 -1.52
C ALA A 54 4.54 -5.35 -2.05
N VAL A 55 4.58 -4.06 -1.77
CA VAL A 55 3.63 -3.05 -2.24
C VAL A 55 4.36 -1.90 -2.89
N ILE A 56 3.69 -1.26 -3.86
CA ILE A 56 4.29 -0.20 -4.66
C ILE A 56 3.58 1.12 -4.35
N GLY A 57 4.37 2.18 -4.19
CA GLY A 57 3.89 3.53 -4.01
C GLY A 57 2.95 3.97 -5.13
N ALA A 58 2.06 4.91 -4.81
CA ALA A 58 1.01 5.44 -5.68
C ALA A 58 -0.09 4.45 -6.09
N THR A 59 0.02 3.16 -5.77
CA THR A 59 -1.10 2.20 -5.89
C THR A 59 -2.15 2.48 -4.83
N VAL A 60 -3.38 2.02 -5.05
CA VAL A 60 -4.52 2.31 -4.16
C VAL A 60 -4.85 1.07 -3.34
N ASN A 61 -4.86 1.22 -2.01
CA ASN A 61 -5.43 0.23 -1.12
C ASN A 61 -6.96 0.22 -1.34
N LYS A 62 -7.53 -0.85 -1.90
CA LYS A 62 -8.97 -0.89 -2.19
C LYS A 62 -9.75 -1.42 -0.98
N ASN A 63 -10.02 -2.72 -0.97
CA ASN A 63 -10.85 -3.36 0.03
C ASN A 63 -9.94 -4.20 0.92
N GLY A 64 -9.71 -3.72 2.14
CA GLY A 64 -8.93 -4.39 3.17
C GLY A 64 -9.53 -4.14 4.54
N SER A 65 -9.19 -5.01 5.48
CA SER A 65 -9.57 -4.90 6.89
C SER A 65 -8.36 -4.56 7.75
#